data_AF-A0A538J2G9-F1
#
_entry.id   AF-A0A538J2G9-F1
#
_cell.length_a   1.000
_cell.length_b   1.000
_cell.length_c   1.000
_cell.angle_alpha   90.00
_cell.angle_beta   90.00
_cell.angle_gamma   90.00
#
_symmetry.space_group_name_H-M   'P 1'
#
loop_
_entity.id
_entity.type
_entity.pdbx_description
1 polymer ?
#
loop_
_entity_poly.entity_id
_entity_poly.type
_entity_poly.pdbx_seq_one_letter_code
_entity_poly.pdbx_strand_id
1 'polypeptide(L)' 'MSSAEVGLGDGFRELDDLVLHLKGLVLVRRLRERRGADEGELLMYGAEIDRVRGQLARLARNGA' A
#
# COMPACT_ATOMS: atom_id res chain seq x y z
N MET A 1 9.49 -16.09 23.44
CA MET A 1 9.21 -14.73 22.95
C MET A 1 7.91 -14.28 23.56
N SER A 2 7.81 -13.03 24.00
CA SER A 2 6.59 -12.47 24.60
C SER A 2 5.53 -12.21 23.52
N SER A 3 4.24 -12.31 23.84
CA SER A 3 3.14 -12.02 22.90
C SER A 3 3.21 -10.61 22.31
N ALA A 4 3.83 -9.66 23.01
CA ALA A 4 4.07 -8.31 22.51
C ALA A 4 5.14 -8.26 21.40
N GLU A 5 6.17 -9.10 21.46
CA GLU A 5 7.22 -9.16 20.44
C GLU A 5 6.73 -9.80 19.13
N VAL A 6 5.79 -10.76 19.25
CA VAL A 6 5.13 -11.37 18.08
C VAL A 6 4.23 -10.35 17.38
N GLY A 7 3.45 -9.56 18.14
CA GLY A 7 2.58 -8.52 17.59
C GLY A 7 3.33 -7.43 16.82
N LEU A 8 4.48 -6.99 17.34
CA LEU A 8 5.33 -6.00 16.64
C LEU A 8 5.91 -6.58 15.33
N GLY A 9 6.38 -7.83 15.38
CA GLY A 9 6.93 -8.51 14.19
C GLY A 9 5.92 -8.68 13.07
N ASP A 10 4.64 -8.90 13.40
CA ASP A 10 3.56 -8.99 12.43
C ASP A 10 3.18 -7.61 11.87
N GLY A 11 3.18 -6.57 12.70
CA GLY A 11 2.96 -5.18 12.27
C GLY A 11 4.01 -4.68 11.27
N PHE A 12 5.29 -5.00 11.50
CA PHE A 12 6.37 -4.65 10.55
C PHE A 12 6.24 -5.39 9.21
N ARG A 13 5.82 -6.66 9.21
CA ARG A 13 5.57 -7.39 7.95
C ARG A 13 4.41 -6.80 7.18
N GLU A 14 3.30 -6.49 7.86
CA GLU A 14 2.16 -5.83 7.24
C GLU A 14 2.55 -4.45 6.66
N LEU A 15 3.39 -3.70 7.37
CA LEU A 15 3.93 -2.43 6.89
C LEU A 15 4.73 -2.62 5.60
N ASP A 16 5.67 -3.56 5.57
CA ASP A 16 6.52 -3.84 4.41
C ASP A 16 5.70 -4.29 3.20
N ASP A 17 4.72 -5.18 3.41
CA ASP A 17 3.83 -5.66 2.36
C ASP A 17 3.00 -4.52 1.76
N LEU A 18 2.43 -3.65 2.61
CA LEU A 18 1.66 -2.49 2.16
C LEU A 18 2.52 -1.47 1.41
N VAL A 19 3.76 -1.23 1.86
CA VAL A 19 4.71 -0.34 1.17
C VAL A 19 5.10 -0.92 -0.19
N LEU A 20 5.40 -2.22 -0.25
CA LEU A 20 5.74 -2.90 -1.50
C LEU A 20 4.55 -2.87 -2.48
N HIS A 21 3.34 -3.12 -1.99
CA HIS A 21 2.13 -3.07 -2.79
C HIS A 21 1.88 -1.66 -3.35
N LEU A 22 1.98 -0.63 -2.51
CA LEU A 22 1.84 0.77 -2.92
C LEU A 22 2.84 1.14 -4.02
N LYS A 23 4.11 0.73 -3.86
CA LYS A 23 5.14 0.95 -4.89
C LYS A 23 4.77 0.27 -6.21
N GLY A 24 4.27 -0.96 -6.15
CA GLY A 24 3.78 -1.68 -7.32
C GLY A 24 2.68 -0.93 -8.05
N LEU A 25 1.65 -0.47 -7.33
CA LEU A 25 0.53 0.29 -7.90
C LEU A 25 0.99 1.60 -8.56
N VAL A 26 1.88 2.36 -7.91
CA VAL A 26 2.42 3.61 -8.49
C VAL A 26 3.18 3.34 -9.79
N LEU A 27 4.01 2.28 -9.82
CA LEU A 27 4.77 1.90 -11.00
C LEU A 27 3.87 1.43 -12.14
N VAL A 28 2.87 0.59 -11.84
CA VAL A 28 1.91 0.11 -12.84
C VAL A 28 1.06 1.25 -13.38
N ARG A 29 0.50 2.12 -12.52
CA ARG A 29 -0.28 3.29 -12.95
C ARG A 29 0.53 4.16 -13.93
N ARG A 30 1.78 4.49 -13.59
CA ARG A 30 2.66 5.30 -14.46
C ARG A 30 3.04 4.58 -15.76
N LEU A 31 3.20 3.25 -15.71
CA LEU A 31 3.42 2.47 -16.93
C LEU A 31 2.19 2.48 -17.84
N ARG A 32 1.00 2.31 -17.28
CA ARG A 32 -0.28 2.28 -18.00
C ARG A 32 -0.61 3.65 -18.60
N GLU A 33 -0.41 4.72 -17.85
CA GLU A 33 -0.52 6.11 -18.33
C GLU A 33 0.36 6.36 -19.55
N ARG A 34 1.63 5.97 -19.51
CA ARG A 34 2.54 6.08 -20.68
C ARG A 34 2.14 5.23 -21.87
N ARG A 35 1.31 4.20 -21.66
CA ARG A 35 0.80 3.31 -22.72
C ARG A 35 -0.60 3.70 -23.20
N GLY A 36 -1.12 4.85 -22.75
CA GLY A 36 -2.41 5.36 -23.19
C GLY A 36 -3.61 4.70 -22.53
N ALA A 37 -3.46 4.23 -21.29
CA ALA A 37 -4.60 3.81 -20.48
C ALA A 37 -5.63 4.95 -20.36
N ASP A 38 -6.90 4.59 -20.38
CA ASP A 38 -7.98 5.56 -20.26
C ASP A 38 -8.13 6.09 -18.83
N GLU A 39 -8.96 7.13 -18.69
CA GLU A 39 -9.20 7.79 -17.41
C GLU A 39 -9.81 6.84 -16.37
N GLY A 40 -10.69 5.93 -16.77
CA GLY A 40 -11.31 4.95 -15.87
C GLY A 40 -10.28 4.01 -15.27
N GLU A 41 -9.35 3.52 -16.09
CA GLU A 41 -8.24 2.67 -15.63
C GLU A 41 -7.30 3.44 -14.68
N LEU A 42 -6.95 4.69 -15.00
CA LEU A 42 -6.10 5.50 -14.14
C LEU A 42 -6.77 5.89 -12.81
N LEU A 43 -8.09 6.11 -12.82
CA LEU A 43 -8.91 6.34 -11.63
C LEU A 43 -8.96 5.09 -10.74
N MET A 44 -9.10 3.90 -11.33
CA MET A 44 -9.06 2.64 -10.59
C MET A 44 -7.74 2.48 -9.81
N TYR A 45 -6.59 2.72 -10.46
CA TYR A 45 -5.30 2.69 -9.75
C TYR A 45 -5.19 3.78 -8.69
N GLY A 46 -5.73 4.98 -8.95
CA GLY A 46 -5.76 6.06 -7.96
C GLY A 46 -6.54 5.69 -6.70
N ALA A 47 -7.73 5.13 -6.87
CA ALA A 47 -8.58 4.67 -5.77
C ALA A 47 -7.90 3.58 -4.93
N GLU A 48 -7.18 2.65 -5.58
CA GLU A 48 -6.45 1.61 -4.87
C GLU A 48 -5.23 2.17 -4.11
N ILE A 49 -4.47 3.07 -4.74
CA ILE A 49 -3.36 3.79 -4.08
C ILE A 49 -3.85 4.50 -2.82
N ASP A 50 -5.00 5.17 -2.88
CA ASP A 50 -5.55 5.90 -1.73
C ASP A 50 -6.05 4.96 -0.64
N ARG A 51 -6.62 3.79 -1.00
CA ARG A 51 -6.94 2.73 -0.03
C ARG A 51 -5.71 2.25 0.74
N VAL A 52 -4.63 1.92 0.02
CA VAL A 52 -3.38 1.42 0.63
C VAL A 52 -2.71 2.48 1.51
N ARG A 53 -2.70 3.75 1.06
CA ARG A 53 -2.26 4.87 1.90
C ARG A 53 -3.08 5.00 3.18
N GLY A 54 -4.40 4.79 3.09
CA GLY A 54 -5.29 4.76 4.24
C GLY A 54 -4.96 3.63 5.22
N GLN A 55 -4.59 2.44 4.73
CA GLN A 55 -4.14 1.31 5.54
C GLN A 55 -2.82 1.64 6.24
N LEU A 56 -1.80 2.10 5.50
CA LEU A 56 -0.52 2.52 6.06
C LEU A 56 -0.68 3.58 7.15
N ALA A 57 -1.54 4.58 6.92
CA ALA A 57 -1.80 5.62 7.90
C ALA A 57 -2.48 5.08 9.17
N ARG A 58 -3.34 4.05 9.06
CA ARG A 58 -3.93 3.38 10.22
C ARG A 58 -2.87 2.61 11.00
N LEU A 59 -2.03 1.83 10.31
CA LEU A 59 -0.96 1.05 10.94
C LEU A 59 0.03 1.96 11.68
N ALA A 60 0.48 3.04 11.03
CA ALA A 60 1.39 4.01 11.64
C ALA A 60 0.80 4.70 12.88
N ARG A 61 -0.52 4.96 12.92
CA ARG A 61 -1.18 5.54 14.11
C ARG A 61 -1.34 4.55 15.25
N ASN A 62 -1.50 3.27 14.93
CA ASN A 62 -1.76 2.23 15.93
C ASN A 62 -0.47 1.68 16.56
N GLY A 63 0.71 2.08 16.03
CA GLY A 63 2.00 1.51 16.39
C GLY A 63 2.13 0.14 15.73
N ALA A 64 3.00 0.04 14.73
CA ALA A 64 3.49 -1.25 14.26
C ALA A 64 4.27 -1.93 15.36
#